data_AF-A0A3B4AZE6-F1
#
_entry.id   AF-A0A3B4AZE6-F1
#
_cell.length_a   1.000
_cell.length_b   1.000
_cell.length_c   1.000
_cell.angle_alpha   90.00
_cell.angle_beta   90.00
_cell.angle_gamma   90.00
#
_symmetry.space_group_name_H-M   'P 1'
#
loop_
_entity.id
_entity.type
_entity.pdbx_description
1 polymer ?
#
loop_
_entity_poly.entity_id
_entity_poly.type
_entity_poly.pdbx_seq_one_letter_code
_entity_poly.pdbx_strand_id
1 'polypeptide(L)'
;MSVTCHIFLSSLEADFKKQLSKIQNGVQKFQLQLRDVKPTPELIEKLKEIMSEVETSITSLKEDQRTKFEELLKEERTYRQEITAYDKKIENWNICVTTECRPRTSTVSKVQYIYLPSEVKALELYLNKTGGSSGGWDQFDHQTFLKVWTKFRGQPAYRKEAKLFLPSKTEEEIQQHEDWYRELIHLQDKKKEVRHTEERRRQLEVKLIIEEQLRLKREEEEKEQRRQREEETREMEERRREATRGIKKFNERVEGHVSRDPSRLTRPTKGWEERMKNIGPSGSGPVLQMFHRAVPTWRQGL
;
A
#
# COMPACT_ATOMS: atom_id res chain seq x y z
N MET A 1 -12.52 3.34 8.69
CA MET A 1 -11.43 2.38 8.92
C MET A 1 -10.02 3.00 8.93
N SER A 2 -9.82 4.25 8.49
CA SER A 2 -8.46 4.82 8.32
C SER A 2 -7.77 5.26 9.62
N VAL A 3 -8.48 5.89 10.55
CA VAL A 3 -7.83 6.55 11.71
C VAL A 3 -7.35 5.53 12.76
N THR A 4 -8.16 4.51 13.05
CA THR A 4 -7.81 3.46 14.01
C THR A 4 -6.67 2.57 13.50
N CYS A 5 -6.67 2.25 12.19
CA CYS A 5 -5.58 1.50 11.57
C CYS A 5 -4.27 2.30 11.55
N HIS A 6 -4.34 3.60 11.24
CA HIS A 6 -3.18 4.48 11.27
C HIS A 6 -2.60 4.62 12.69
N ILE A 7 -3.43 4.82 13.72
CA ILE A 7 -2.96 4.91 15.12
C ILE A 7 -2.27 3.61 15.55
N PHE A 8 -2.85 2.46 15.20
CA PHE A 8 -2.29 1.16 15.53
C PHE A 8 -0.93 0.91 14.84
N LEU A 9 -0.83 1.19 13.54
CA LEU A 9 0.43 1.04 12.79
C LEU A 9 1.51 2.01 13.29
N SER A 10 1.15 3.27 13.59
CA SER A 10 2.10 4.24 14.15
C SER A 10 2.61 3.82 15.53
N SER A 11 1.76 3.25 16.38
CA SER A 11 2.18 2.71 17.68
C SER A 11 3.15 1.53 17.51
N LEU A 12 2.82 0.60 16.62
CA LEU A 12 3.66 -0.57 16.34
C LEU A 12 5.04 -0.17 15.81
N GLU A 13 5.09 0.81 14.90
CA GLU A 13 6.33 1.34 14.37
C GLU A 13 7.19 2.01 15.45
N ALA A 14 6.56 2.76 16.36
CA ALA A 14 7.26 3.39 17.48
C ALA A 14 7.88 2.36 18.44
N ASP A 15 7.15 1.28 18.76
CA ASP A 15 7.65 0.20 19.61
C ASP A 15 8.81 -0.55 18.94
N PHE A 16 8.71 -0.81 17.64
CA PHE A 16 9.77 -1.44 16.85
C PHE A 16 11.05 -0.58 16.83
N LYS A 17 10.91 0.73 16.55
CA LYS A 17 12.03 1.68 16.59
C LYS A 17 12.68 1.74 17.96
N LYS A 18 11.89 1.71 19.04
CA LYS A 18 12.40 1.70 20.42
C LYS A 18 13.24 0.46 20.72
N GLN A 19 12.78 -0.73 20.31
CA GLN A 19 13.53 -1.97 20.50
C GLN A 19 14.83 -2.00 19.67
N LEU A 20 14.79 -1.51 18.43
CA LEU A 20 15.98 -1.39 17.59
C LEU A 20 17.02 -0.43 18.21
N SER A 21 16.59 0.72 18.70
CA SER A 21 17.49 1.66 19.39
C SER A 21 18.13 1.03 20.62
N LYS A 22 17.40 0.20 21.38
CA LYS A 22 17.95 -0.53 22.53
C LYS A 22 19.07 -1.51 22.10
N ILE A 23 18.85 -2.26 21.03
CA ILE A 23 19.85 -3.20 20.47
C ILE A 23 21.07 -2.42 19.96
N GLN A 24 20.86 -1.35 19.20
CA GLN A 24 21.94 -0.51 18.68
C GLN A 24 22.79 0.10 19.81
N ASN A 25 22.16 0.61 20.87
CA ASN A 25 22.86 1.14 22.03
C ASN A 25 23.67 0.05 22.77
N GLY A 26 23.12 -1.16 22.91
CA GLY A 26 23.83 -2.30 23.48
C GLY A 26 25.07 -2.70 22.67
N VAL A 27 24.94 -2.76 21.35
CA VAL A 27 26.05 -3.04 20.42
C VAL A 27 27.11 -1.94 20.46
N GLN A 28 26.71 -0.66 20.49
CA GLN A 28 27.65 0.46 20.65
C GLN A 28 28.40 0.39 21.98
N LYS A 29 27.71 0.09 23.08
CA LYS A 29 28.31 -0.10 24.41
C LYS A 29 29.33 -1.24 24.40
N PHE A 30 29.00 -2.36 23.74
CA PHE A 30 29.92 -3.49 23.54
C PHE A 30 31.17 -3.08 22.75
N GLN A 31 31.00 -2.37 21.63
CA GLN A 31 32.10 -1.88 20.80
C GLN A 31 33.00 -0.88 21.52
N LEU A 32 32.44 -0.01 22.37
CA LEU A 32 33.21 0.94 23.18
C LEU A 32 34.09 0.23 24.21
N GLN A 33 33.59 -0.84 24.83
CA GLN A 33 34.33 -1.65 25.80
C GLN A 33 35.49 -2.44 25.15
N LEU A 34 35.49 -2.60 23.82
CA LEU A 34 36.53 -3.30 23.06
C LEU A 34 37.67 -2.40 22.57
N ARG A 35 37.58 -1.07 22.74
CA ARG A 35 38.59 -0.14 22.19
C ARG A 35 39.83 -0.06 23.10
N ASP A 36 40.93 -0.68 22.64
CA ASP A 36 42.28 -0.66 23.22
C ASP A 36 42.39 -1.02 24.72
N VAL A 37 41.69 -2.09 25.13
CA VAL A 37 41.71 -2.59 26.52
C VAL A 37 42.33 -3.99 26.58
N LYS A 38 43.26 -4.22 27.52
CA LYS A 38 43.79 -5.57 27.79
C LYS A 38 42.67 -6.46 28.36
N PRO A 39 42.58 -7.74 27.96
CA PRO A 39 41.56 -8.64 28.48
C PRO A 39 41.81 -8.96 29.96
N THR A 40 41.04 -8.32 30.83
CA THR A 40 40.95 -8.61 32.27
C THR A 40 39.74 -9.53 32.50
N PRO A 41 39.77 -10.50 33.43
CA PRO A 41 38.64 -11.38 33.73
C PRO A 41 37.31 -10.62 33.99
N GLU A 42 37.38 -9.50 34.71
CA GLU A 42 36.21 -8.64 35.00
C GLU A 42 35.64 -7.96 33.74
N LEU A 43 36.50 -7.62 32.77
CA LEU A 43 36.06 -7.03 31.49
C LEU A 43 35.36 -8.08 30.63
N ILE A 44 35.87 -9.31 30.62
CA ILE A 44 35.26 -10.42 29.88
C ILE A 44 33.86 -10.72 30.42
N GLU A 45 33.69 -10.68 31.74
CA GLU A 45 32.39 -10.88 32.38
C GLU A 45 31.38 -9.78 31.99
N LYS A 46 31.79 -8.51 32.03
CA LYS A 46 30.97 -7.37 31.55
C LYS A 46 30.61 -7.46 30.08
N LEU A 47 31.54 -7.90 29.22
CA LEU A 47 31.26 -8.10 27.80
C LEU A 47 30.25 -9.23 27.56
N LYS A 48 30.37 -10.34 28.30
CA LYS A 48 29.39 -11.45 28.25
C LYS A 48 28.00 -11.00 28.69
N GLU A 49 27.92 -10.18 29.73
CA GLU A 49 26.67 -9.57 30.20
C GLU A 49 26.03 -8.71 29.10
N ILE A 50 26.79 -7.77 28.51
CA ILE A 50 26.30 -6.93 27.41
C ILE A 50 25.88 -7.77 26.20
N MET A 51 26.64 -8.80 25.85
CA MET A 51 26.30 -9.72 24.76
C MET A 51 24.99 -10.47 25.04
N SER A 52 24.82 -10.98 26.26
CA SER A 52 23.59 -11.65 26.69
C SER A 52 22.39 -10.69 26.71
N GLU A 53 22.56 -9.42 27.10
CA GLU A 53 21.52 -8.40 27.04
C GLU A 53 21.09 -8.07 25.59
N VAL A 54 22.05 -8.02 24.66
CA VAL A 54 21.78 -7.82 23.23
C VAL A 54 21.08 -9.04 22.64
N GLU A 55 21.56 -10.25 22.92
CA GLU A 55 20.95 -11.51 22.46
C GLU A 55 19.50 -11.65 22.96
N THR A 56 19.26 -11.39 24.24
CA THR A 56 17.89 -11.41 24.82
C THR A 56 17.00 -10.31 24.22
N SER A 57 17.54 -9.14 23.90
CA SER A 57 16.78 -8.09 23.22
C SER A 57 16.44 -8.47 21.77
N ILE A 58 17.35 -9.16 21.07
CA ILE A 58 17.10 -9.67 19.70
C ILE A 58 16.06 -10.79 19.72
N THR A 59 16.14 -11.73 20.67
CA THR A 59 15.16 -12.82 20.77
C THR A 59 13.78 -12.29 21.14
N SER A 60 13.69 -11.38 22.12
CA SER A 60 12.45 -10.69 22.49
C SER A 60 11.83 -9.98 21.28
N LEU A 61 12.61 -9.22 20.53
CA LEU A 61 12.11 -8.53 19.33
C LEU A 61 11.53 -9.51 18.31
N LYS A 62 12.22 -10.63 18.06
CA LYS A 62 11.73 -11.66 17.13
C LYS A 62 10.45 -12.32 17.62
N GLU A 63 10.34 -12.59 18.93
CA GLU A 63 9.14 -13.17 19.54
C GLU A 63 7.95 -12.20 19.47
N ASP A 64 8.16 -10.93 19.80
CA ASP A 64 7.15 -9.87 19.76
C ASP A 64 6.60 -9.66 18.34
N GLN A 65 7.47 -9.69 17.32
CA GLN A 65 7.03 -9.61 15.92
C GLN A 65 6.21 -10.85 15.51
N ARG A 66 6.62 -12.05 15.97
CA ARG A 66 5.90 -13.30 15.68
C ARG A 66 4.50 -13.28 16.28
N THR A 67 4.38 -12.94 17.56
CA THR A 67 3.09 -12.90 18.27
C THR A 67 2.16 -11.85 17.66
N LYS A 68 2.68 -10.66 17.34
CA LYS A 68 1.87 -9.61 16.72
C LYS A 68 1.32 -10.01 15.35
N PHE A 69 2.15 -10.65 14.52
CA PHE A 69 1.70 -11.15 13.22
C PHE A 69 0.66 -12.26 13.37
N GLU A 70 0.82 -13.15 14.34
CA GLU A 70 -0.13 -14.23 14.63
C GLU A 70 -1.50 -13.70 15.09
N GLU A 71 -1.53 -12.65 15.92
CA GLU A 71 -2.75 -11.94 16.30
C GLU A 71 -3.48 -11.35 15.09
N LEU A 72 -2.74 -10.63 14.22
CA LEU A 72 -3.32 -10.02 13.02
C LEU A 72 -3.88 -11.08 12.05
N LEU A 73 -3.19 -12.21 11.87
CA LEU A 73 -3.69 -13.32 11.06
C LEU A 73 -4.96 -13.94 11.64
N LYS A 74 -5.07 -14.01 12.98
CA LYS A 74 -6.27 -14.50 13.65
C LYS A 74 -7.45 -13.55 13.41
N GLU A 75 -7.24 -12.24 13.58
CA GLU A 75 -8.24 -11.21 13.30
C GLU A 75 -8.70 -11.23 11.83
N GLU A 76 -7.76 -11.33 10.89
CA GLU A 76 -8.05 -11.44 9.47
C GLU A 76 -8.88 -12.69 9.15
N ARG A 77 -8.61 -13.81 9.82
CA ARG A 77 -9.42 -15.04 9.70
C ARG A 77 -10.82 -14.84 10.28
N THR A 78 -10.99 -14.21 11.44
CA THR A 78 -12.31 -13.97 12.04
C THR A 78 -13.16 -13.04 11.20
N TYR A 79 -12.60 -11.93 10.69
CA TYR A 79 -13.35 -11.02 9.83
C TYR A 79 -13.78 -11.68 8.52
N ARG A 80 -12.93 -12.51 7.90
CA ARG A 80 -13.32 -13.30 6.72
C ARG A 80 -14.47 -14.26 7.01
N GLN A 81 -14.46 -14.92 8.17
CA GLN A 81 -15.55 -15.80 8.58
C GLN A 81 -16.84 -15.03 8.84
N GLU A 82 -16.77 -13.86 9.47
CA GLU A 82 -17.92 -12.97 9.70
C GLU A 82 -18.53 -12.49 8.38
N ILE A 83 -17.70 -12.01 7.44
CA ILE A 83 -18.15 -11.61 6.10
C ILE A 83 -18.85 -12.77 5.41
N THR A 84 -18.23 -13.96 5.39
CA THR A 84 -18.84 -15.17 4.80
C THR A 84 -20.18 -15.52 5.45
N ALA A 85 -20.31 -15.32 6.77
CA ALA A 85 -21.56 -15.55 7.47
C ALA A 85 -22.63 -14.51 7.11
N TYR A 86 -22.24 -13.25 6.91
CA TYR A 86 -23.16 -12.20 6.42
C TYR A 86 -23.59 -12.44 4.98
N ASP A 87 -22.68 -12.85 4.10
CA ASP A 87 -23.00 -13.18 2.71
C ASP A 87 -24.06 -14.30 2.65
N LYS A 88 -23.87 -15.38 3.42
CA LYS A 88 -24.87 -16.46 3.54
C LYS A 88 -26.21 -15.97 4.11
N LYS A 89 -26.20 -15.04 5.07
CA LYS A 89 -27.44 -14.44 5.59
C LYS A 89 -28.17 -13.65 4.50
N ILE A 90 -27.43 -12.90 3.68
CA ILE A 90 -27.98 -12.11 2.57
C ILE A 90 -28.56 -13.05 1.50
N GLU A 91 -27.84 -14.11 1.13
CA GLU A 91 -28.33 -15.13 0.20
C GLU A 91 -29.62 -15.79 0.72
N ASN A 92 -29.64 -16.20 2.00
CA ASN A 92 -30.83 -16.78 2.62
C ASN A 92 -32.02 -15.80 2.68
N TRP A 93 -31.77 -14.52 2.97
CA TRP A 93 -32.81 -13.49 2.93
C TRP A 93 -33.35 -13.29 1.51
N ASN A 94 -32.50 -13.31 0.50
CA ASN A 94 -32.93 -13.24 -0.90
C ASN A 94 -33.79 -14.46 -1.30
N ILE A 95 -33.44 -15.65 -0.84
CA ILE A 95 -34.22 -16.88 -1.12
C ILE A 95 -35.60 -16.80 -0.47
N CYS A 96 -35.69 -16.35 0.79
CA CYS A 96 -36.96 -16.23 1.53
C CYS A 96 -37.97 -15.29 0.85
N VAL A 97 -37.51 -14.22 0.19
CA VAL A 97 -38.35 -13.29 -0.59
C VAL A 97 -38.89 -13.95 -1.87
N THR A 98 -38.22 -14.97 -2.40
CA THR A 98 -38.58 -15.61 -3.68
C THR A 98 -39.45 -16.86 -3.54
N THR A 99 -39.40 -17.59 -2.42
CA THR A 99 -40.03 -18.92 -2.32
C THR A 99 -41.33 -18.98 -1.54
N GLU A 100 -41.61 -18.13 -0.55
CA GLU A 100 -42.87 -18.23 0.22
C GLU A 100 -43.35 -16.90 0.79
N CYS A 101 -44.58 -16.51 0.48
CA CYS A 101 -45.34 -15.61 1.34
C CYS A 101 -46.83 -16.01 1.35
N ARG A 102 -47.15 -16.95 2.25
CA ARG A 102 -48.49 -17.11 2.82
C ARG A 102 -48.58 -16.15 4.01
N PRO A 103 -49.62 -15.30 4.12
CA PRO A 103 -49.60 -14.26 5.14
C PRO A 103 -49.85 -14.87 6.53
N ARG A 104 -48.81 -14.93 7.36
CA ARG A 104 -48.95 -14.96 8.81
C ARG A 104 -48.62 -13.57 9.34
N THR A 105 -49.60 -13.00 10.02
CA THR A 105 -49.50 -11.74 10.75
C THR A 105 -48.39 -11.81 11.79
N SER A 106 -47.31 -11.06 11.58
CA SER A 106 -46.44 -10.62 12.67
C SER A 106 -45.83 -9.27 12.31
N THR A 107 -45.91 -8.38 13.29
CA THR A 107 -45.45 -6.99 13.27
C THR A 107 -43.97 -6.91 12.96
N VAL A 108 -43.61 -6.63 11.70
CA VAL A 108 -42.22 -6.39 11.28
C VAL A 108 -41.92 -4.89 11.39
N SER A 109 -40.84 -4.62 12.10
CA SER A 109 -40.31 -3.33 12.52
C SER A 109 -40.20 -2.28 11.41
N LYS A 110 -40.73 -1.10 11.71
CA LYS A 110 -40.85 0.13 10.90
C LYS A 110 -39.53 0.79 10.44
N VAL A 111 -38.37 0.14 10.54
CA VAL A 111 -37.06 0.82 10.41
C VAL A 111 -36.41 0.68 9.02
N GLN A 112 -36.93 -0.16 8.12
CA GLN A 112 -36.35 -0.39 6.78
C GLN A 112 -37.09 0.36 5.64
N TYR A 113 -37.78 1.48 5.90
CA TYR A 113 -38.63 2.14 4.89
C TYR A 113 -38.24 3.58 4.55
N ILE A 114 -37.03 4.03 4.89
CA ILE A 114 -36.73 5.46 4.76
C ILE A 114 -36.49 5.89 3.30
N TYR A 115 -35.98 5.03 2.40
CA TYR A 115 -35.91 5.35 0.96
C TYR A 115 -36.10 4.13 0.06
N LEU A 116 -37.32 3.59 0.02
CA LEU A 116 -37.74 2.79 -1.13
C LEU A 116 -38.20 3.75 -2.24
N PRO A 117 -37.64 3.66 -3.47
CA PRO A 117 -38.05 4.49 -4.59
C PRO A 117 -39.58 4.42 -4.78
N SER A 118 -40.18 5.56 -5.12
CA SER A 118 -41.64 5.71 -5.26
C SER A 118 -42.24 4.65 -6.19
N GLU A 119 -41.48 4.20 -7.17
CA GLU A 119 -41.82 3.16 -8.14
C GLU A 119 -41.91 1.77 -7.49
N VAL A 120 -41.05 1.47 -6.51
CA VAL A 120 -41.09 0.19 -5.76
C VAL A 120 -42.29 0.17 -4.82
N LYS A 121 -42.61 1.31 -4.20
CA LYS A 121 -43.82 1.48 -3.39
C LYS A 121 -45.09 1.39 -4.25
N ALA A 122 -45.08 1.97 -5.46
CA ALA A 122 -46.18 1.89 -6.40
C ALA A 122 -46.46 0.43 -6.81
N LEU A 123 -45.42 -0.36 -7.07
CA LEU A 123 -45.55 -1.78 -7.37
C LEU A 123 -46.09 -2.61 -6.18
N GLU A 124 -45.58 -2.38 -4.96
CA GLU A 124 -46.09 -3.05 -3.75
C GLU A 124 -47.57 -2.70 -3.48
N LEU A 125 -47.92 -1.42 -3.58
CA LEU A 125 -49.31 -0.97 -3.41
C LEU A 125 -50.23 -1.53 -4.51
N TYR A 126 -49.73 -1.60 -5.75
CA TYR A 126 -50.47 -2.18 -6.86
C TYR A 126 -50.76 -3.67 -6.63
N LEU A 127 -49.75 -4.45 -6.26
CA LEU A 127 -49.89 -5.89 -5.97
C LEU A 127 -50.81 -6.15 -4.77
N ASN A 128 -50.67 -5.37 -3.69
CA ASN A 128 -51.54 -5.49 -2.52
C ASN A 128 -53.01 -5.14 -2.83
N LYS A 129 -53.24 -4.20 -3.75
CA LYS A 129 -54.60 -3.80 -4.15
C LYS A 129 -55.24 -4.76 -5.16
N THR A 130 -54.45 -5.44 -6.00
CA THR A 130 -54.94 -6.28 -7.11
C THR A 130 -54.94 -7.77 -6.82
N GLY A 131 -54.72 -8.19 -5.57
CA GLY A 131 -54.82 -9.61 -5.19
C GLY A 131 -53.53 -10.42 -5.38
N GLY A 132 -52.36 -9.76 -5.31
CA GLY A 132 -51.05 -10.42 -5.23
C GLY A 132 -50.44 -10.75 -6.59
N SER A 133 -49.57 -11.77 -6.62
CA SER A 133 -48.76 -12.15 -7.79
C SER A 133 -49.56 -12.69 -8.97
N SER A 134 -50.80 -13.15 -8.75
CA SER A 134 -51.70 -13.68 -9.77
C SER A 134 -52.91 -12.79 -10.04
N GLY A 135 -52.94 -11.54 -9.53
CA GLY A 135 -53.99 -10.56 -9.85
C GLY A 135 -55.40 -10.98 -9.40
N GLY A 136 -55.50 -11.82 -8.36
CA GLY A 136 -56.78 -12.38 -7.90
C GLY A 136 -57.30 -13.57 -8.72
N TRP A 137 -56.56 -14.01 -9.74
CA TRP A 137 -56.84 -15.26 -10.46
C TRP A 137 -56.25 -16.45 -9.72
N ASP A 138 -56.87 -17.63 -9.90
CA ASP A 138 -56.25 -18.85 -9.44
C ASP A 138 -54.96 -19.16 -10.21
N GLN A 139 -54.13 -20.00 -9.61
CA GLN A 139 -52.80 -20.29 -10.14
C GLN A 139 -52.85 -20.99 -11.51
N PHE A 140 -53.86 -21.80 -11.78
CA PHE A 140 -53.99 -22.57 -13.01
C PHE A 140 -54.43 -21.66 -14.16
N ASP A 141 -55.44 -20.83 -13.93
CA ASP A 141 -55.94 -19.84 -14.87
C ASP A 141 -54.86 -18.80 -15.18
N HIS A 142 -54.12 -18.32 -14.16
CA HIS A 142 -53.01 -17.41 -14.35
C HIS A 142 -51.86 -18.04 -15.17
N GLN A 143 -51.50 -19.29 -14.91
CA GLN A 143 -50.49 -19.99 -15.72
C GLN A 143 -50.94 -20.20 -17.16
N THR A 144 -52.21 -20.52 -17.37
CA THR A 144 -52.80 -20.67 -18.71
C THR A 144 -52.77 -19.34 -19.46
N PHE A 145 -53.15 -18.24 -18.80
CA PHE A 145 -52.99 -16.87 -19.29
C PHE A 145 -51.54 -16.60 -19.73
N LEU A 146 -50.55 -16.88 -18.88
CA LEU A 146 -49.13 -16.61 -19.19
C LEU A 146 -48.60 -17.40 -20.39
N LYS A 147 -49.03 -18.67 -20.54
CA LYS A 147 -48.65 -19.51 -21.69
C LYS A 147 -49.17 -18.92 -22.99
N VAL A 148 -50.45 -18.53 -23.01
CA VAL A 148 -51.05 -17.92 -24.20
C VAL A 148 -50.43 -16.52 -24.43
N TRP A 149 -50.14 -15.76 -23.39
CA TRP A 149 -49.56 -14.42 -23.50
C TRP A 149 -48.17 -14.46 -24.13
N THR A 150 -47.34 -15.41 -23.71
CA THR A 150 -45.99 -15.62 -24.24
C THR A 150 -46.02 -16.01 -25.73
N LYS A 151 -47.03 -16.81 -26.13
CA LYS A 151 -47.24 -17.22 -27.53
C LYS A 151 -47.62 -16.05 -28.44
N PHE A 152 -48.44 -15.12 -27.94
CA PHE A 152 -48.94 -13.98 -28.72
C PHE A 152 -48.19 -12.66 -28.49
N ARG A 153 -47.24 -12.60 -27.56
CA ARG A 153 -46.43 -11.40 -27.23
C ARG A 153 -47.26 -10.11 -27.06
N GLY A 154 -48.46 -10.22 -26.48
CA GLY A 154 -49.34 -9.07 -26.24
C GLY A 154 -50.10 -8.53 -27.46
N GLN A 155 -50.24 -9.34 -28.52
CA GLN A 155 -51.11 -9.03 -29.67
C GLN A 155 -52.60 -9.12 -29.31
N PRO A 156 -53.51 -8.32 -29.88
CA PRO A 156 -54.95 -8.37 -29.59
C PRO A 156 -55.62 -9.71 -29.92
N ALA A 157 -55.03 -10.50 -30.83
CA ALA A 157 -55.47 -11.86 -31.14
C ALA A 157 -55.38 -12.80 -29.93
N TYR A 158 -54.59 -12.43 -28.91
CA TYR A 158 -54.47 -13.11 -27.63
C TYR A 158 -55.82 -13.41 -26.98
N ARG A 159 -56.75 -12.46 -26.97
CA ARG A 159 -57.99 -12.55 -26.18
C ARG A 159 -58.90 -13.67 -26.67
N LYS A 160 -59.04 -13.79 -28.00
CA LYS A 160 -59.78 -14.86 -28.66
C LYS A 160 -59.21 -16.25 -28.35
N GLU A 161 -57.89 -16.39 -28.33
CA GLU A 161 -57.24 -17.65 -27.98
C GLU A 161 -57.35 -17.93 -26.47
N ALA A 162 -57.14 -16.93 -25.63
CA ALA A 162 -57.22 -17.06 -24.17
C ALA A 162 -58.60 -17.53 -23.72
N LYS A 163 -59.68 -17.06 -24.37
CA LYS A 163 -61.05 -17.51 -24.13
C LYS A 163 -61.26 -19.01 -24.40
N LEU A 164 -60.52 -19.60 -25.34
CA LEU A 164 -60.60 -21.04 -25.62
C LEU A 164 -59.99 -21.88 -24.49
N PHE A 165 -58.95 -21.36 -23.85
CA PHE A 165 -58.22 -22.06 -22.78
C PHE A 165 -58.70 -21.69 -21.37
N LEU A 166 -59.57 -20.67 -21.25
CA LEU A 166 -60.15 -20.21 -19.99
C LEU A 166 -61.69 -20.16 -20.09
N PRO A 167 -62.36 -21.32 -20.13
CA PRO A 167 -63.82 -21.39 -20.33
C PRO A 167 -64.62 -20.76 -19.18
N SER A 168 -64.03 -20.68 -17.99
CA SER A 168 -64.63 -20.12 -16.78
C SER A 168 -64.55 -18.60 -16.70
N LYS A 169 -63.88 -17.93 -17.65
CA LYS A 169 -63.62 -16.49 -17.65
C LYS A 169 -64.28 -15.82 -18.84
N THR A 170 -64.83 -14.63 -18.58
CA THR A 170 -65.39 -13.77 -19.62
C THR A 170 -64.27 -13.07 -20.40
N GLU A 171 -64.58 -12.61 -21.62
CA GLU A 171 -63.63 -11.86 -22.44
C GLU A 171 -63.21 -10.56 -21.73
N GLU A 172 -64.15 -9.94 -21.03
CA GLU A 172 -63.95 -8.73 -20.23
C GLU A 172 -63.00 -8.97 -19.04
N GLU A 173 -63.14 -10.09 -18.33
CA GLU A 173 -62.22 -10.48 -17.26
C GLU A 173 -60.80 -10.74 -17.80
N ILE A 174 -60.68 -11.41 -18.95
CA ILE A 174 -59.41 -11.64 -19.64
C ILE A 174 -58.75 -10.31 -20.02
N GLN A 175 -59.53 -9.35 -20.50
CA GLN A 175 -59.03 -8.02 -20.85
C GLN A 175 -58.54 -7.24 -19.62
N GLN A 176 -59.29 -7.25 -18.52
CA GLN A 176 -58.86 -6.61 -17.27
C GLN A 176 -57.57 -7.22 -16.74
N HIS A 177 -57.42 -8.54 -16.85
CA HIS A 177 -56.20 -9.24 -16.44
C HIS A 177 -55.01 -8.97 -17.38
N GLU A 178 -55.27 -8.79 -18.68
CA GLU A 178 -54.28 -8.32 -19.65
C GLU A 178 -53.78 -6.92 -19.29
N ASP A 179 -54.68 -5.96 -19.05
CA ASP A 179 -54.33 -4.59 -18.70
C ASP A 179 -53.56 -4.56 -17.38
N TRP A 180 -53.96 -5.39 -16.41
CA TRP A 180 -53.24 -5.58 -15.16
C TRP A 180 -51.82 -6.11 -15.38
N TYR A 181 -51.66 -7.14 -16.22
CA TYR A 181 -50.36 -7.75 -16.48
C TYR A 181 -49.41 -6.80 -17.23
N ARG A 182 -49.94 -5.99 -18.15
CA ARG A 182 -49.19 -4.93 -18.83
C ARG A 182 -48.64 -3.90 -17.83
N GLU A 183 -49.48 -3.43 -16.90
CA GLU A 183 -49.04 -2.49 -15.87
C GLU A 183 -48.03 -3.12 -14.91
N LEU A 184 -48.23 -4.40 -14.55
CA LEU A 184 -47.27 -5.14 -13.74
C LEU A 184 -45.88 -5.21 -14.38
N ILE A 185 -45.79 -5.55 -15.67
CA ILE A 185 -44.52 -5.57 -16.41
C ILE A 185 -43.89 -4.19 -16.42
N HIS A 186 -44.67 -3.15 -16.75
CA HIS A 186 -44.20 -1.78 -16.81
C HIS A 186 -43.61 -1.31 -15.47
N LEU A 187 -44.27 -1.60 -14.35
CA LEU A 187 -43.78 -1.28 -13.01
C LEU A 187 -42.52 -2.09 -12.64
N GLN A 188 -42.45 -3.36 -13.03
CA GLN A 188 -41.26 -4.19 -12.83
C GLN A 188 -40.05 -3.68 -13.62
N ASP A 189 -40.26 -3.24 -14.85
CA ASP A 189 -39.20 -2.69 -15.70
C ASP A 189 -38.72 -1.34 -15.19
N LYS A 190 -39.63 -0.45 -14.76
CA LYS A 190 -39.24 0.78 -14.04
C LYS A 190 -38.40 0.50 -12.80
N LYS A 191 -38.77 -0.50 -12.00
CA LYS A 191 -37.97 -0.94 -10.83
C LYS A 191 -36.58 -1.45 -11.24
N LYS A 192 -36.44 -2.16 -12.36
CA LYS A 192 -35.13 -2.58 -12.89
C LYS A 192 -34.31 -1.37 -13.33
N GLU A 193 -34.91 -0.43 -14.04
CA GLU A 193 -34.22 0.77 -14.53
C GLU A 193 -33.69 1.64 -13.38
N VAL A 194 -34.51 1.87 -12.34
CA VAL A 194 -34.08 2.60 -11.13
C VAL A 194 -32.91 1.88 -10.43
N ARG A 195 -32.92 0.54 -10.37
CA ARG A 195 -31.78 -0.22 -9.81
C ARG A 195 -30.52 -0.07 -10.67
N HIS A 196 -30.63 -0.15 -11.99
CA HIS A 196 -29.48 -0.01 -12.89
C HIS A 196 -28.88 1.39 -12.87
N THR A 197 -29.72 2.43 -12.85
CA THR A 197 -29.27 3.82 -12.76
C THR A 197 -28.59 4.11 -11.42
N GLU A 198 -29.16 3.64 -10.32
CA GLU A 198 -28.57 3.76 -8.98
C GLU A 198 -27.24 2.99 -8.85
N GLU A 199 -27.15 1.78 -9.40
CA GLU A 199 -25.91 1.01 -9.43
C GLU A 199 -24.81 1.73 -10.23
N ARG A 200 -25.16 2.28 -11.41
CA ARG A 200 -24.24 3.08 -12.21
C ARG A 200 -23.75 4.32 -11.45
N ARG A 201 -24.63 4.98 -10.70
CA ARG A 201 -24.27 6.13 -9.85
C ARG A 201 -23.24 5.72 -8.79
N ARG A 202 -23.47 4.61 -8.10
CA ARG A 202 -22.54 4.08 -7.07
C ARG A 202 -21.18 3.72 -7.65
N GLN A 203 -21.16 3.10 -8.82
CA GLN A 203 -19.91 2.77 -9.51
C GLN A 203 -19.09 4.02 -9.86
N LEU A 204 -19.75 5.11 -10.28
CA LEU A 204 -19.10 6.40 -10.52
C LEU A 204 -18.54 7.01 -9.23
N GLU A 205 -19.30 6.98 -8.13
CA GLU A 205 -18.83 7.48 -6.83
C GLU A 205 -17.60 6.73 -6.33
N VAL A 206 -17.61 5.40 -6.39
CA VAL A 206 -16.45 4.57 -6.02
C VAL A 206 -15.25 4.90 -6.91
N LYS A 207 -15.45 5.05 -8.22
CA LYS A 207 -14.38 5.41 -9.15
C LYS A 207 -13.75 6.76 -8.79
N LEU A 208 -14.57 7.77 -8.48
CA LEU A 208 -14.08 9.09 -8.08
C LEU A 208 -13.28 9.04 -6.78
N ILE A 209 -13.75 8.28 -5.78
CA ILE A 209 -13.04 8.11 -4.51
C ILE A 209 -11.67 7.45 -4.73
N ILE A 210 -11.60 6.40 -5.54
CA ILE A 210 -10.35 5.71 -5.86
C ILE A 210 -9.38 6.65 -6.60
N GLU A 211 -9.88 7.40 -7.58
CA GLU A 211 -9.07 8.36 -8.34
C GLU A 211 -8.50 9.45 -7.44
N GLU A 212 -9.31 9.98 -6.51
CA GLU A 212 -8.88 10.96 -5.51
C GLU A 212 -7.81 10.38 -4.57
N GLN A 213 -7.98 9.16 -4.08
CA GLN A 213 -6.97 8.50 -3.24
C GLN A 213 -5.65 8.28 -3.99
N LEU A 214 -5.71 7.85 -5.24
CA LEU A 214 -4.52 7.70 -6.08
C LEU A 214 -3.82 9.04 -6.34
N ARG A 215 -4.59 10.13 -6.49
CA ARG A 215 -4.05 11.48 -6.63
C ARG A 215 -3.30 11.91 -5.37
N LEU A 216 -3.92 11.77 -4.20
CA LEU A 216 -3.31 12.11 -2.92
C LEU A 216 -2.04 11.30 -2.66
N LYS A 217 -2.04 10.00 -2.99
CA LYS A 217 -0.86 9.15 -2.86
C LYS A 217 0.30 9.62 -3.74
N ARG A 218 0.03 10.00 -5.00
CA ARG A 218 1.06 10.57 -5.89
C ARG A 218 1.63 11.87 -5.34
N GLU A 219 0.78 12.77 -4.84
CA GLU A 219 1.24 14.03 -4.24
C GLU A 219 2.11 13.80 -2.99
N GLU A 220 1.78 12.79 -2.19
CA GLU A 220 2.59 12.41 -1.02
C GLU A 220 3.95 11.83 -1.42
N GLU A 221 3.98 10.94 -2.42
CA GLU A 221 5.21 10.39 -2.99
C GLU A 221 6.11 11.50 -3.57
N GLU A 222 5.54 12.46 -4.29
CA GLU A 222 6.29 13.61 -4.83
C GLU A 222 6.88 14.50 -3.73
N LYS A 223 6.10 14.76 -2.66
CA LYS A 223 6.58 15.51 -1.49
C LYS A 223 7.72 14.79 -0.79
N GLU A 224 7.61 13.47 -0.64
CA GLU A 224 8.66 12.66 -0.03
C GLU A 224 9.94 12.67 -0.87
N GLN A 225 9.83 12.47 -2.18
CA GLN A 225 10.99 12.58 -3.07
C GLN A 225 11.62 13.98 -3.03
N ARG A 226 10.82 15.04 -2.88
CA ARG A 226 11.35 16.40 -2.73
C ARG A 226 12.15 16.55 -1.43
N ARG A 227 11.63 16.02 -0.31
CA ARG A 227 12.35 16.00 0.98
C ARG A 227 13.67 15.26 0.86
N GLN A 228 13.67 14.07 0.24
CA GLN A 228 14.89 13.29 0.02
C GLN A 228 15.93 14.05 -0.81
N ARG A 229 15.52 14.67 -1.91
CA ARG A 229 16.43 15.52 -2.72
C ARG A 229 16.97 16.72 -1.94
N GLU A 230 16.14 17.37 -1.12
CA GLU A 230 16.57 18.47 -0.25
C GLU A 230 17.55 18.00 0.84
N GLU A 231 17.36 16.81 1.39
CA GLU A 231 18.28 16.21 2.37
C GLU A 231 19.62 15.81 1.72
N GLU A 232 19.58 15.12 0.57
CA GLU A 232 20.78 14.76 -0.19
C GLU A 232 21.60 15.98 -0.59
N THR A 233 20.94 17.06 -1.02
CA THR A 233 21.63 18.32 -1.37
C THR A 233 22.26 18.98 -0.15
N ARG A 234 21.58 18.97 1.01
CA ARG A 234 22.14 19.47 2.28
C ARG A 234 23.35 18.65 2.72
N GLU A 235 23.26 17.32 2.68
CA GLU A 235 24.38 16.44 3.00
C GLU A 235 25.58 16.68 2.06
N MET A 236 25.32 16.78 0.76
CA MET A 236 26.36 17.05 -0.23
C MET A 236 27.04 18.40 0.04
N GLU A 237 26.27 19.43 0.38
CA GLU A 237 26.79 20.74 0.71
C GLU A 237 27.64 20.70 1.99
N GLU A 238 27.18 19.99 3.02
CA GLU A 238 27.91 19.80 4.27
C GLU A 238 29.23 19.05 4.05
N ARG A 239 29.21 17.93 3.33
CA ARG A 239 30.43 17.19 2.94
C ARG A 239 31.40 18.09 2.17
N ARG A 240 30.89 18.95 1.28
CA ARG A 240 31.73 19.91 0.53
C ARG A 240 32.34 20.98 1.45
N ARG A 241 31.58 21.48 2.44
CA ARG A 241 32.09 22.41 3.46
C ARG A 241 33.15 21.73 4.34
N GLU A 242 32.95 20.48 4.73
CA GLU A 242 33.92 19.71 5.51
C GLU A 242 35.21 19.43 4.73
N ALA A 243 35.11 19.00 3.48
CA ALA A 243 36.26 18.80 2.60
C ALA A 243 37.06 20.11 2.44
N THR A 244 36.38 21.23 2.24
CA THR A 244 37.02 22.56 2.14
C THR A 244 37.74 22.93 3.45
N ARG A 245 37.12 22.67 4.61
CA ARG A 245 37.76 22.85 5.93
C ARG A 245 38.98 21.96 6.10
N GLY A 246 38.92 20.70 5.65
CA GLY A 246 40.03 19.75 5.68
C GLY A 246 41.21 20.21 4.83
N ILE A 247 40.95 20.64 3.60
CA ILE A 247 41.97 21.21 2.68
C ILE A 247 42.62 22.44 3.30
N LYS A 248 41.83 23.36 3.88
CA LYS A 248 42.37 24.56 4.54
C LYS A 248 43.33 24.21 5.68
N LYS A 249 42.92 23.30 6.57
CA LYS A 249 43.78 22.82 7.68
C LYS A 249 45.06 22.13 7.19
N PHE A 250 44.97 21.37 6.09
CA PHE A 250 46.14 20.75 5.47
C PHE A 250 47.09 21.81 4.91
N ASN A 251 46.57 22.81 4.19
CA ASN A 251 47.37 23.91 3.66
C ASN A 251 48.04 24.73 4.77
N GLU A 252 47.35 25.05 5.87
CA GLU A 252 47.94 25.73 7.03
C GLU A 252 49.11 24.93 7.63
N ARG A 253 48.98 23.60 7.73
CA ARG A 253 50.06 22.73 8.20
C ARG A 253 51.26 22.70 7.25
N VAL A 254 51.01 22.73 5.94
CA VAL A 254 52.07 22.74 4.91
C VAL A 254 52.75 24.12 4.84
N GLU A 255 51.99 25.22 4.89
CA GLU A 255 52.53 26.58 4.89
C GLU A 255 53.32 26.90 6.17
N GLY A 256 52.88 26.42 7.33
CA GLY A 256 53.61 26.57 8.59
C GLY A 256 54.89 25.73 8.70
N HIS A 257 55.07 24.71 7.85
CA HIS A 257 56.20 23.77 7.94
C HIS A 257 57.18 23.83 6.75
N VAL A 258 56.88 24.61 5.72
CA VAL A 258 57.78 24.84 4.59
C VAL A 258 58.27 26.28 4.61
N SER A 259 59.37 26.53 5.32
CA SER A 259 60.20 27.70 5.03
C SER A 259 60.80 27.47 3.63
N ARG A 260 60.14 28.01 2.61
CA ARG A 260 60.63 28.05 1.24
C ARG A 260 61.81 29.01 1.20
N ASP A 261 62.98 28.56 1.64
CA ASP A 261 64.22 29.31 1.50
C ASP A 261 64.59 29.39 0.01
N PRO A 262 64.45 30.55 -0.65
CA PRO A 262 64.77 30.69 -2.08
C PRO A 262 66.25 30.43 -2.36
N SER A 263 67.11 30.64 -1.36
CA SER A 263 68.55 30.37 -1.44
C SER A 263 68.85 28.87 -1.49
N ARG A 264 67.91 28.00 -1.08
CA ARG A 264 68.08 26.54 -1.15
C ARG A 264 68.16 26.03 -2.59
N LEU A 265 67.61 26.77 -3.55
CA LEU A 265 67.69 26.45 -4.98
C LEU A 265 69.10 26.69 -5.54
N THR A 266 69.86 27.61 -4.96
CA THR A 266 71.22 27.99 -5.43
C THR A 266 72.33 27.43 -4.56
N ARG A 267 72.01 26.84 -3.40
CA ARG A 267 72.99 26.21 -2.51
C ARG A 267 73.23 24.75 -2.92
N PRO A 268 74.50 24.34 -3.06
CA PRO A 268 74.84 22.94 -3.27
C PRO A 268 74.28 22.07 -2.12
N THR A 269 73.81 20.87 -2.44
CA THR A 269 73.38 19.93 -1.38
C THR A 269 74.58 19.49 -0.54
N LYS A 270 74.38 19.09 0.71
CA LYS A 270 75.49 18.66 1.59
C LYS A 270 76.38 17.58 0.96
N GLY A 271 75.78 16.61 0.26
CA GLY A 271 76.56 15.59 -0.47
C GLY A 271 77.29 16.11 -1.71
N TRP A 272 76.92 17.29 -2.22
CA TRP A 272 77.66 18.01 -3.26
C TRP A 272 78.79 18.85 -2.65
N GLU A 273 78.56 19.51 -1.51
CA GLU A 273 79.59 20.22 -0.73
C GLU A 273 80.72 19.26 -0.28
N GLU A 274 80.37 18.06 0.21
CA GLU A 274 81.32 17.01 0.60
C GLU A 274 82.18 16.53 -0.58
N ARG A 275 81.59 16.46 -1.78
CA ARG A 275 82.32 16.08 -3.01
C ARG A 275 83.24 17.18 -3.52
N MET A 276 82.87 18.47 -3.36
CA MET A 276 83.69 19.59 -3.81
C MET A 276 84.89 19.89 -2.90
N LYS A 277 84.86 19.51 -1.62
CA LYS A 277 86.00 19.69 -0.70
C LYS A 277 87.30 19.02 -1.16
N ASN A 278 87.21 17.99 -2.00
CA ASN A 278 88.37 17.22 -2.48
C ASN A 278 88.90 17.70 -3.84
N ILE A 279 88.36 18.78 -4.41
CA ILE A 279 88.77 19.32 -5.71
C ILE A 279 89.66 20.56 -5.46
N GLY A 280 90.98 20.36 -5.44
CA GLY A 280 91.98 21.42 -5.29
C GLY A 280 92.30 22.16 -6.61
N PRO A 281 93.07 23.28 -6.58
CA PRO A 281 93.14 24.26 -7.67
C PRO A 281 93.95 23.84 -8.91
N SER A 282 94.44 22.62 -8.99
CA SER A 282 95.25 22.15 -10.11
C SER A 282 94.54 21.00 -10.81
N GLY A 283 94.27 21.20 -12.10
CA GLY A 283 93.32 20.45 -12.89
C GLY A 283 93.65 18.96 -13.06
N SER A 284 92.71 18.13 -12.63
CA SER A 284 92.27 16.96 -13.39
C SER A 284 90.82 16.69 -12.97
N GLY A 285 89.86 17.23 -13.71
CA GLY A 285 88.44 17.08 -13.39
C GLY A 285 88.05 15.59 -13.37
N PRO A 286 87.11 15.17 -12.49
CA PRO A 286 86.54 13.83 -12.59
C PRO A 286 85.85 13.73 -13.95
N VAL A 287 86.21 12.73 -14.75
CA VAL A 287 85.43 12.32 -15.93
C VAL A 287 83.98 12.21 -15.47
N LEU A 288 83.08 13.03 -16.04
CA LEU A 288 81.64 12.93 -15.80
C LEU A 288 81.19 11.55 -16.27
N GLN A 289 81.25 10.56 -15.38
CA GLN A 289 80.63 9.27 -15.63
C GLN A 289 79.12 9.48 -15.58
N MET A 290 78.54 9.72 -16.76
CA MET A 290 77.10 9.75 -16.93
C MET A 290 76.58 8.33 -16.67
N PHE A 291 75.94 8.12 -15.53
CA PHE A 291 75.17 6.91 -15.31
C PHE A 291 73.95 6.93 -16.23
N HIS A 292 73.93 6.04 -17.22
CA HIS A 292 72.72 5.79 -18.01
C HIS A 292 71.61 5.33 -17.06
N ARG A 293 70.48 6.04 -17.08
CA ARG A 293 69.29 5.58 -16.38
C ARG A 293 68.85 4.27 -17.01
N ALA A 294 68.60 3.25 -16.18
CA ALA A 294 68.08 1.98 -16.64
C ALA A 294 66.80 2.23 -17.43
N VAL A 295 66.76 1.78 -18.69
CA VAL A 295 65.56 1.81 -19.51
C VAL A 295 64.57 0.83 -18.86
N PRO A 296 63.40 1.29 -18.41
CA PRO A 296 62.40 0.40 -17.83
C PRO A 296 62.08 -0.74 -18.80
N THR A 297 61.82 -1.93 -18.29
CA THR A 297 61.63 -3.16 -19.10
C THR A 297 60.55 -3.01 -20.18
N TRP A 298 59.53 -2.18 -19.95
CA TRP A 298 58.47 -1.88 -20.92
C TRP A 298 58.88 -0.95 -22.09
N ARG A 299 60.14 -0.50 -22.13
CA ARG A 299 60.74 0.24 -23.25
C ARG A 299 61.91 -0.49 -23.92
N GLN A 300 62.14 -1.76 -23.61
CA GLN A 300 63.15 -2.56 -24.31
C GLN A 300 62.57 -3.09 -25.63
N GLY A 301 63.06 -2.59 -26.78
CA GLY A 301 62.73 -3.12 -28.11
C GLY A 301 62.11 -2.15 -29.13
N LEU A 302 62.16 -0.83 -28.88
CA LEU A 302 61.90 0.22 -29.88
C LEU A 302 63.22 0.76 -30.45
#